data_AF-A0A2N0TRP6-F1
#
_entry.id   AF-A0A2N0TRP6-F1
#
_cell.length_a   1.000
_cell.length_b   1.000
_cell.length_c   1.000
_cell.angle_alpha   90.00
_cell.angle_beta   90.00
_cell.angle_gamma   90.00
#
_symmetry.space_group_name_H-M   'P 1'
#
loop_
_entity.id
_entity.type
_entity.pdbx_description
1 polymer ?
#
loop_
_entity_poly.entity_id
_entity_poly.type
_entity_poly.pdbx_seq_one_letter_code
_entity_poly.pdbx_strand_id
1 'polypeptide(L)'
;MEKTEILENITKSVNERLKISIIITYISVLIIYNWDILFYLFFENSSASTRILEIKENYSDVYYQRILICLAISILLIVIFTALNTLLNLGLKWFYRKDKETKSEIENFEKITQLSE
;
A
#
# COMPACT_ATOMS: atom_id res chain seq x y z
N MET A 1 3.19 -26.28 -22.25
CA MET A 1 3.88 -25.15 -22.88
C MET A 1 3.12 -23.84 -22.66
N GLU A 2 1.81 -23.80 -22.95
CA GLU A 2 0.95 -22.62 -22.76
C GLU A 2 0.77 -22.18 -21.28
N LYS A 3 0.56 -23.11 -20.35
CA LYS A 3 0.40 -22.80 -18.91
C LYS A 3 1.65 -22.18 -18.26
N THR A 4 2.84 -22.57 -18.73
CA THR A 4 4.12 -22.07 -18.23
C THR A 4 4.37 -20.63 -18.70
N GLU A 5 4.03 -20.29 -19.94
CA GLU A 5 4.13 -18.92 -20.45
C GLU A 5 3.15 -17.97 -19.75
N ILE A 6 1.93 -18.44 -19.44
CA ILE A 6 0.94 -17.64 -18.69
C ILE A 6 1.44 -17.36 -17.27
N LEU A 7 2.00 -18.35 -16.58
CA LEU A 7 2.59 -18.18 -15.24
C LEU A 7 3.80 -17.25 -15.24
N GLU A 8 4.69 -17.37 -16.23
CA GLU A 8 5.82 -16.45 -16.38
C GLU A 8 5.36 -15.02 -16.63
N ASN A 9 4.39 -14.82 -17.53
CA ASN A 9 3.87 -13.48 -17.84
C ASN A 9 3.14 -12.85 -16.66
N ILE A 10 2.37 -13.62 -15.89
CA ILE A 10 1.76 -13.16 -14.63
C ILE A 10 2.85 -12.79 -13.63
N THR A 11 3.84 -13.67 -13.43
CA THR A 11 4.94 -13.44 -12.49
C THR A 11 5.74 -12.19 -12.86
N LYS A 12 6.02 -11.98 -14.15
CA LYS A 12 6.77 -10.82 -14.65
C LYS A 12 5.99 -9.52 -14.49
N SER A 13 4.69 -9.52 -14.82
CA SER A 13 3.83 -8.35 -14.64
C SER A 13 3.62 -7.95 -13.18
N VAL A 14 3.52 -8.96 -12.29
CA VAL A 14 3.40 -8.78 -10.84
C VAL A 14 4.73 -8.28 -10.27
N ASN A 15 5.86 -8.83 -10.73
CA ASN A 15 7.20 -8.43 -10.29
C ASN A 15 7.52 -6.97 -10.67
N GLU A 16 7.18 -6.53 -11.88
CA GLU A 16 7.40 -5.14 -12.31
C GLU A 16 6.52 -4.14 -11.56
N ARG A 17 5.23 -4.44 -11.37
CA ARG A 17 4.33 -3.56 -10.61
C ARG A 17 4.66 -3.51 -9.12
N LEU A 18 4.90 -4.66 -8.50
CA LEU A 18 5.17 -4.71 -7.05
C LEU A 18 6.53 -4.12 -6.70
N LYS A 19 7.59 -4.36 -7.49
CA LYS A 19 8.91 -3.78 -7.20
C LYS A 19 8.87 -2.26 -7.12
N ILE A 20 8.19 -1.61 -8.07
CA ILE A 20 8.10 -0.15 -8.10
C ILE A 20 7.34 0.36 -6.88
N SER A 21 6.18 -0.23 -6.55
CA SER A 21 5.41 0.17 -5.36
C SER A 21 6.19 -0.06 -4.07
N ILE A 22 6.88 -1.20 -3.92
CA ILE A 22 7.71 -1.50 -2.74
C ILE A 22 8.82 -0.47 -2.57
N ILE A 23 9.54 -0.16 -3.65
CA ILE A 23 10.64 0.81 -3.63
C ILE A 23 10.12 2.20 -3.27
N ILE A 24 9.01 2.63 -3.86
CA ILE A 24 8.41 3.95 -3.58
C ILE A 24 7.94 4.02 -2.13
N THR A 25 7.20 3.01 -1.64
CA THR A 25 6.77 2.95 -0.25
C THR A 25 7.95 2.95 0.71
N TYR A 26 9.02 2.23 0.38
CA TYR A 26 10.23 2.21 1.18
C TYR A 26 10.94 3.55 1.24
N ILE A 27 11.17 4.20 0.10
CA ILE A 27 11.77 5.55 0.04
C ILE A 27 10.91 6.55 0.81
N SER A 28 9.59 6.45 0.69
CA SER A 28 8.66 7.35 1.39
C SER A 28 8.75 7.18 2.90
N VAL A 29 8.73 5.93 3.39
CA VAL A 29 8.90 5.62 4.81
C VAL A 29 10.28 6.06 5.30
N LEU A 30 11.33 5.85 4.51
CA LEU A 30 12.69 6.25 4.88
C LEU A 30 12.82 7.77 5.05
N ILE A 31 12.23 8.56 4.15
CA ILE A 31 12.22 10.03 4.25
C ILE A 31 11.42 10.48 5.48
N ILE A 32 10.21 9.94 5.67
CA ILE A 32 9.33 10.33 6.78
C ILE A 32 9.92 9.93 8.14
N TYR A 33 10.48 8.71 8.24
CA TYR A 33 11.00 8.18 9.49
C TYR A 33 12.33 8.83 9.90
N ASN A 34 13.14 9.27 8.93
CA ASN A 34 14.38 10.02 9.19
C ASN A 34 14.18 11.54 9.07
N TRP A 35 12.94 12.02 9.22
CA TRP A 35 12.62 13.44 9.10
C TRP A 35 13.36 14.29 10.15
N ASP A 36 13.66 13.74 11.32
CA ASP A 36 14.46 14.37 12.36
C ASP A 36 15.87 14.75 11.88
N ILE A 37 16.57 13.80 11.25
CA ILE A 37 17.92 14.02 10.69
C ILE A 37 17.87 14.97 9.50
N LEU A 38 16.88 14.80 8.61
CA LEU A 38 16.70 15.67 7.46
C LEU A 38 16.40 17.10 7.91
N PHE A 39 15.54 17.28 8.92
CA PHE A 39 15.22 18.58 9.46
C PHE A 39 16.45 19.28 10.04
N TYR A 40 17.24 18.58 10.86
CA TYR A 40 18.52 19.10 11.37
C TYR A 40 19.49 19.47 10.24
N LEU A 41 19.59 18.63 9.20
CA LEU A 41 20.46 18.90 8.05
C LEU A 41 20.04 20.13 7.24
N PHE A 42 18.74 20.37 7.06
CA PHE A 42 18.23 21.43 6.19
C PHE A 42 17.97 22.76 6.92
N PHE A 43 17.58 22.74 8.19
CA PHE A 43 17.10 23.94 8.91
C PHE A 43 18.06 24.48 9.98
N GLU A 44 18.98 23.66 10.50
CA GLU A 44 19.98 24.16 11.45
C GLU A 44 20.96 25.10 10.71
N ASN A 45 21.45 26.16 11.35
CA ASN A 45 22.39 27.12 10.74
C ASN A 45 23.81 26.95 11.30
N SER A 46 24.22 25.69 11.50
CA SER A 46 25.56 25.30 11.96
C SER A 46 26.51 25.02 10.80
N SER A 47 27.82 25.08 11.03
CA SER A 47 28.82 24.75 9.99
C SER A 47 28.67 23.28 9.55
N ALA A 48 28.98 22.98 8.28
CA ALA A 48 28.88 21.61 7.75
C ALA A 48 29.66 20.58 8.59
N SER A 49 30.81 20.97 9.15
CA SER A 49 31.63 20.11 10.01
C SER A 49 30.91 19.76 11.32
N THR A 50 30.21 20.72 11.91
CA THR A 50 29.45 20.50 13.16
C THR A 50 28.29 19.54 12.92
N ARG A 51 27.57 19.69 11.80
CA ARG A 51 26.45 18.81 11.46
C ARG A 51 26.87 17.35 11.27
N ILE A 52 28.00 17.13 10.60
CA ILE A 52 28.51 15.77 10.35
C ILE A 52 28.92 15.10 11.67
N LEU A 53 29.55 15.84 12.58
CA LEU A 53 29.91 15.33 13.91
C LEU A 53 28.68 14.97 14.73
N GLU A 54 27.68 15.84 14.75
CA GLU A 54 26.42 15.61 15.48
C GLU A 54 25.67 14.38 14.96
N ILE A 55 25.64 14.18 13.63
CA ILE A 55 25.04 12.99 13.01
C ILE A 55 25.82 11.72 13.40
N LYS A 56 27.15 11.81 13.40
CA LYS A 56 28.02 10.68 13.73
C LYS A 56 27.91 10.29 15.20
N GLU A 57 27.82 11.25 16.12
CA GLU A 57 27.74 10.97 17.55
C GLU A 57 26.35 10.52 17.98
N ASN A 58 25.28 11.15 17.47
CA ASN A 58 23.92 10.87 17.94
C ASN A 58 23.17 9.81 17.13
N TYR A 59 23.55 9.55 15.87
CA TYR A 59 22.76 8.72 14.96
C TYR A 59 23.51 7.51 14.37
N SER A 60 24.83 7.42 14.55
CA SER A 60 25.63 6.31 14.00
C SER A 60 25.19 4.95 14.55
N ASP A 61 24.97 4.85 15.87
CA ASP A 61 24.65 3.57 16.53
C ASP A 61 23.24 3.07 16.18
N VAL A 62 22.32 3.99 15.84
CA VAL A 62 20.92 3.67 15.53
C VAL A 62 20.70 3.52 14.03
N TYR A 63 21.70 3.80 13.19
CA TYR A 63 21.56 3.86 11.73
C TYR A 63 21.01 2.55 11.13
N TYR A 64 21.61 1.42 11.49
CA TYR A 64 21.16 0.12 11.01
C TYR A 64 19.76 -0.26 11.50
N GLN A 65 19.43 0.10 12.74
CA GLN A 65 18.10 -0.15 13.31
C GLN A 65 17.04 0.67 12.56
N ARG A 66 17.32 1.95 12.26
CA ARG A 66 16.40 2.82 11.51
C ARG A 66 16.11 2.26 10.11
N ILE A 67 17.13 1.77 9.40
CA ILE A 67 16.96 1.13 8.09
C ILE A 67 16.07 -0.11 8.18
N LEU A 68 16.34 -0.99 9.14
CA LEU A 68 15.56 -2.23 9.32
C LEU A 68 14.11 -1.94 9.73
N ILE A 69 13.88 -0.96 10.60
CA ILE A 69 12.54 -0.52 11.01
C ILE A 69 11.79 0.03 9.80
N CYS A 70 12.42 0.88 8.98
CA CYS A 70 11.80 1.40 7.76
C CYS A 70 11.38 0.26 6.83
N LEU A 71 12.27 -0.73 6.61
CA LEU A 71 11.98 -1.88 5.76
C LEU A 71 10.82 -2.72 6.30
N ALA A 72 10.78 -2.96 7.61
CA ALA A 72 9.69 -3.68 8.27
C ALA A 72 8.35 -2.94 8.13
N ILE A 73 8.33 -1.62 8.37
CA ILE A 73 7.13 -0.79 8.22
C ILE A 73 6.64 -0.80 6.78
N SER A 74 7.54 -0.70 5.79
CA SER A 74 7.15 -0.73 4.38
C SER A 74 6.49 -2.05 3.99
N ILE A 75 7.05 -3.19 4.40
CA ILE A 75 6.45 -4.51 4.18
C ILE A 75 5.07 -4.59 4.84
N LEU A 76 4.96 -4.13 6.10
CA LEU A 76 3.70 -4.12 6.83
C LEU A 76 2.62 -3.30 6.11
N LEU A 77 2.97 -2.10 5.62
CA LEU A 77 2.06 -1.23 4.88
C LEU A 77 1.55 -1.89 3.59
N ILE A 78 2.39 -2.61 2.86
CA ILE A 78 1.98 -3.33 1.65
C ILE A 78 0.98 -4.44 1.97
N VAL A 79 1.22 -5.19 3.05
CA VAL A 79 0.31 -6.25 3.51
C VAL A 79 -1.04 -5.65 3.92
N ILE A 80 -1.01 -4.57 4.71
CA ILE A 80 -2.22 -3.85 5.14
C ILE A 80 -3.00 -3.33 3.93
N PHE A 81 -2.31 -2.68 2.98
CA PHE A 81 -2.94 -2.15 1.77
C PHE A 81 -3.59 -3.25 0.93
N THR A 82 -2.93 -4.40 0.82
CA THR A 82 -3.47 -5.58 0.12
C THR A 82 -4.74 -6.08 0.82
N ALA A 83 -4.71 -6.23 2.15
CA ALA A 83 -5.85 -6.67 2.93
C ALA A 83 -7.04 -5.69 2.81
N LEU A 84 -6.78 -4.39 2.90
CA LEU A 84 -7.82 -3.36 2.73
C LEU A 84 -8.45 -3.41 1.34
N ASN A 85 -7.65 -3.55 0.27
CA ASN A 85 -8.18 -3.70 -1.09
C ASN A 85 -9.04 -4.96 -1.25
N THR A 86 -8.62 -6.09 -0.65
CA THR A 86 -9.42 -7.31 -0.66
C THR A 86 -10.75 -7.09 0.07
N LEU A 87 -10.74 -6.46 1.24
CA LEU A 87 -11.96 -6.16 2.00
C LEU A 87 -12.89 -5.21 1.25
N LEU A 88 -12.37 -4.15 0.64
CA LEU A 88 -13.15 -3.23 -0.19
C LEU A 88 -13.79 -3.95 -1.38
N ASN A 89 -13.04 -4.77 -2.10
CA ASN A 89 -13.58 -5.55 -3.21
C ASN A 89 -14.67 -6.54 -2.78
N LEU A 90 -14.52 -7.17 -1.61
CA LEU A 90 -15.55 -8.04 -1.05
C LEU A 90 -16.80 -7.25 -0.67
N GLY A 91 -16.64 -6.10 -0.01
CA GLY A 91 -17.74 -5.19 0.33
C GLY A 91 -18.50 -4.72 -0.90
N LEU A 92 -17.79 -4.27 -1.94
CA LEU A 92 -18.39 -3.86 -3.21
C LEU A 92 -19.13 -5.01 -3.88
N LYS A 93 -18.54 -6.21 -3.97
CA LYS A 93 -19.21 -7.38 -4.54
C LYS A 93 -20.48 -7.75 -3.79
N TRP A 94 -20.44 -7.68 -2.45
CA TRP A 94 -21.61 -7.94 -1.62
C TRP A 94 -22.71 -6.89 -1.86
N PHE A 95 -22.33 -5.62 -1.93
CA PHE A 95 -23.25 -4.51 -2.23
C PHE A 95 -23.90 -4.68 -3.61
N TYR A 96 -23.11 -4.96 -4.65
CA TYR A 96 -23.64 -5.22 -6.00
C TYR A 96 -24.57 -6.43 -6.06
N ARG A 97 -24.26 -7.50 -5.30
CA ARG A 97 -25.16 -8.66 -5.22
C ARG A 97 -26.49 -8.29 -4.56
N LYS A 98 -26.44 -7.53 -3.47
CA LYS A 98 -27.64 -7.06 -2.76
C LYS A 98 -28.50 -6.12 -3.60
N ASP A 99 -27.88 -5.22 -4.35
CA ASP A 99 -28.58 -4.34 -5.29
C ASP A 99 -29.30 -5.13 -6.39
N LYS A 100 -28.63 -6.14 -6.96
CA LYS A 100 -29.22 -7.03 -7.97
C LYS A 100 -30.38 -7.88 -7.42
N GLU A 101 -30.26 -8.39 -6.20
CA GLU A 101 -31.35 -9.12 -5.51
C GLU A 101 -32.58 -8.22 -5.34
N THR A 102 -32.38 -7.00 -4.82
CA THR A 102 -33.46 -6.02 -4.63
C THR A 102 -34.17 -5.68 -5.94
N LYS A 103 -33.40 -5.43 -7.01
CA LYS A 103 -33.99 -5.12 -8.33
C LYS A 103 -34.80 -6.28 -8.90
N SER A 104 -34.31 -7.52 -8.73
CA SER A 104 -35.02 -8.73 -9.14
C SER A 104 -36.33 -8.93 -8.39
N GLU A 105 -36.37 -8.63 -7.10
CA GLU A 105 -37.59 -8.74 -6.30
C GLU A 105 -38.64 -7.72 -6.76
N ILE A 106 -38.24 -6.48 -7.02
CA ILE A 106 -39.12 -5.42 -7.54
C ILE A 106 -39.72 -5.82 -8.89
N GLU A 107 -38.90 -6.28 -9.85
CA GLU A 107 -39.39 -6.71 -11.17
C GLU A 107 -40.38 -7.88 -11.09
N ASN A 108 -40.17 -8.82 -10.16
CA ASN A 108 -41.09 -9.93 -9.95
C ASN A 108 -42.41 -9.48 -9.32
N PHE A 109 -42.37 -8.57 -8.35
CA PHE A 109 -43.58 -7.98 -7.76
C PHE A 109 -44.41 -7.20 -8.79
N GLU A 110 -43.76 -6.39 -9.65
CA GLU A 110 -44.45 -5.68 -10.73
C GLU A 110 -45.14 -6.64 -11.71
N LYS A 111 -44.46 -7.72 -12.12
CA LYS A 111 -45.05 -8.74 -13.00
C LYS A 111 -46.25 -9.44 -12.38
N ILE A 112 -46.18 -9.80 -11.10
CA ILE A 112 -47.30 -10.45 -10.40
C ILE A 112 -48.50 -9.49 -10.33
N THR A 113 -48.25 -8.21 -10.07
CA THR A 113 -49.32 -7.20 -9.96
C THR A 113 -50.01 -6.99 -11.31
N GLN A 114 -49.25 -6.89 -12.41
CA GLN A 114 -49.80 -6.77 -13.78
C GLN A 114 -50.58 -8.00 -14.25
N LEU A 115 -50.27 -9.19 -13.74
CA LEU A 115 -51.01 -10.43 -14.06
C LEU A 115 -52.30 -10.58 -13.23
N SER A 116 -52.47 -9.76 -12.19
CA SER A 116 -53.63 -9.79 -11.30
C SER A 116 -54.71 -8.75 -11.62
N GLU A 117 -54.41 -7.81 -12.53
CA GLU A 117 -55.38 -6.89 -13.16
C GLU A 117 -55.95 -7.50 -14.46
#